data_AF-A0A7S3WYN3-F1
#
_entry.id   AF-A0A7S3WYN3-F1
#
_cell.length_a   1.000
_cell.length_b   1.000
_cell.length_c   1.000
_cell.angle_alpha   90.00
_cell.angle_beta   90.00
_cell.angle_gamma   90.00
#
_symmetry.space_group_name_H-M   'P 1'
#
loop_
_entity.id
_entity.type
_entity.pdbx_description
1 polymer ?
#
loop_
_entity_poly.entity_id
_entity_poly.type
_entity_poly.pdbx_seq_one_letter_code
_entity_poly.pdbx_strand_id
1 'polypeptide(L)'
;VSEMVGEMQGRGLAALTLSSWFNYIVPKEVCAYSDPDSEEWGPVDQKELDEVLYGYGFSYVHKRGIALIFPYPDVEFAEDAPFLLRLKEVLGEDKVGLKRDTTGICMHIVHRANSTGVDGESISREVEQAELNALSVASLPVFQQFL
;
A
#
# COMPACT_ATOMS: atom_id res chain seq x y z
N VAL A 1 -10.72 -0.21 -7.16
CA VAL A 1 -10.28 0.54 -8.36
C VAL A 1 -10.95 1.90 -8.51
N SER A 2 -12.30 1.99 -8.54
CA SER A 2 -12.98 3.30 -8.71
C SER A 2 -12.64 4.32 -7.62
N GLU A 3 -12.43 3.89 -6.37
CA GLU A 3 -12.08 4.78 -5.25
C GLU A 3 -10.70 5.42 -5.45
N MET A 4 -9.65 4.62 -5.70
CA MET A 4 -8.29 5.13 -5.93
C MET A 4 -8.21 6.05 -7.15
N VAL A 5 -8.85 5.67 -8.26
CA VAL A 5 -8.87 6.50 -9.48
C VAL A 5 -9.62 7.80 -9.22
N GLY A 6 -10.77 7.75 -8.53
CA GLY A 6 -11.57 8.92 -8.19
C GLY A 6 -10.82 9.89 -7.27
N GLU A 7 -10.15 9.37 -6.23
CA GLU A 7 -9.30 10.14 -5.32
C GLU A 7 -8.15 10.82 -6.09
N MET A 8 -7.43 10.07 -6.92
CA MET A 8 -6.33 10.59 -7.73
C MET A 8 -6.80 11.73 -8.65
N GLN A 9 -7.96 11.55 -9.31
CA GLN A 9 -8.53 12.57 -10.20
C GLN A 9 -9.03 13.80 -9.43
N GLY A 10 -9.75 13.59 -8.32
CA GLY A 10 -10.30 14.67 -7.49
C GLY A 10 -9.23 15.56 -6.88
N ARG A 11 -8.08 14.98 -6.52
CA ARG A 11 -6.91 15.72 -6.03
C ARG A 11 -6.00 16.27 -7.14
N GLY A 12 -6.31 16.01 -8.41
CA GLY A 12 -5.51 16.46 -9.54
C GLY A 12 -4.11 15.81 -9.63
N LEU A 13 -3.95 14.61 -9.05
CA LEU A 13 -2.68 13.90 -8.96
C LEU A 13 -2.27 13.27 -10.30
N ALA A 14 -0.97 13.00 -10.43
CA ALA A 14 -0.40 12.19 -11.50
C ALA A 14 -0.34 10.71 -11.13
N ALA A 15 -0.10 10.42 -9.85
CA ALA A 15 -0.08 9.08 -9.28
C ALA A 15 -0.57 9.08 -7.82
N LEU A 16 -1.10 7.95 -7.37
CA LEU A 16 -1.56 7.71 -6.00
C LEU A 16 -1.30 6.24 -5.65
N THR A 17 -0.81 5.99 -4.44
CA THR A 17 -0.73 4.65 -3.83
C THR A 17 -1.26 4.70 -2.40
N LEU A 18 -1.46 3.56 -1.75
CA LEU A 18 -1.84 3.57 -0.35
C LEU A 18 -0.63 3.84 0.55
N SER A 19 -0.85 4.45 1.71
CA SER A 19 0.18 4.59 2.76
C SER A 19 -0.04 3.63 3.92
N SER A 20 -1.10 2.84 3.87
CA SER A 20 -1.44 1.85 4.89
C SER A 20 -2.32 0.80 4.25
N TRP A 21 -2.31 -0.42 4.81
CA TRP A 21 -3.02 -1.54 4.23
C TRP A 21 -3.35 -2.61 5.28
N PHE A 22 -4.32 -3.45 4.94
CA PHE A 22 -4.66 -4.63 5.72
C PHE A 22 -3.85 -5.84 5.22
N ASN A 23 -3.46 -6.70 6.16
CA ASN A 23 -2.74 -7.94 5.91
C ASN A 23 -3.50 -9.12 6.53
N TYR A 24 -3.54 -10.24 5.82
CA TYR A 24 -3.88 -11.55 6.39
C TYR A 24 -2.61 -12.40 6.43
N ILE A 25 -2.13 -12.69 7.64
CA ILE A 25 -0.87 -13.40 7.86
C ILE A 25 -1.15 -14.89 7.97
N VAL A 26 -0.99 -15.61 6.86
CA VAL A 26 -1.40 -17.02 6.72
C VAL A 26 -0.81 -17.92 7.82
N PRO A 27 0.48 -17.86 8.17
CA PRO A 27 1.03 -18.77 9.18
C PRO A 27 0.59 -18.48 10.62
N LYS A 28 0.09 -17.26 10.87
CA LYS A 28 -0.43 -16.83 12.18
C LYS A 28 -1.97 -16.90 12.24
N GLU A 29 -2.62 -17.04 11.09
CA GLU A 29 -4.09 -16.96 10.94
C GLU A 29 -4.68 -15.67 11.56
N VAL A 30 -3.96 -14.55 11.40
CA VAL A 30 -4.32 -13.25 11.99
C VAL A 30 -4.46 -12.19 10.89
N CYS A 31 -5.49 -11.35 11.04
CA CYS A 31 -5.60 -10.11 10.28
C CYS A 31 -4.93 -8.96 11.04
N ALA A 32 -4.12 -8.19 10.34
CA ALA A 32 -3.39 -7.06 10.88
C ALA A 32 -3.51 -5.82 9.99
N TYR A 33 -3.23 -4.66 10.56
CA TYR A 33 -3.17 -3.39 9.86
C TYR A 33 -1.76 -2.82 9.97
N SER A 34 -1.21 -2.39 8.83
CA SER A 34 0.10 -1.77 8.73
C SER A 34 -0.05 -0.30 8.38
N ASP A 35 0.53 0.56 9.21
CA ASP A 35 0.63 2.01 9.01
C ASP A 35 2.08 2.44 9.27
N PRO A 36 2.95 2.52 8.25
CA PRO A 36 4.36 2.86 8.41
C PRO A 36 4.63 4.25 9.04
N ASP A 37 3.63 5.13 9.01
CA ASP A 37 3.67 6.48 9.60
C ASP A 37 3.18 6.48 11.06
N SER A 38 2.99 5.30 11.66
CA SER A 38 2.56 5.12 13.05
C SER A 38 3.76 5.02 14.01
N GLU A 39 3.56 5.40 15.28
CA GLU A 39 4.63 5.35 16.29
C GLU A 39 5.14 3.92 16.54
N GLU A 40 4.28 2.93 16.27
CA GLU A 40 4.52 1.50 16.45
C GLU A 40 5.58 0.94 15.48
N TRP A 41 5.84 1.62 14.36
CA TRP A 41 6.90 1.25 13.41
C TRP A 41 8.29 1.72 13.84
N GLY A 42 8.39 2.56 14.87
CA GLY A 42 9.66 3.06 15.41
C GLY A 42 10.30 4.16 14.55
N PRO A 43 11.51 4.63 14.94
CA PRO A 43 12.20 5.69 14.22
C PRO A 43 12.77 5.14 12.90
N VAL A 44 12.01 5.32 11.83
CA VAL A 44 12.48 5.11 10.46
C VAL A 44 13.09 6.41 9.96
N ASP A 45 14.25 6.37 9.31
CA ASP A 45 14.77 7.58 8.68
C ASP A 45 13.81 8.04 7.56
N GLN A 46 13.75 9.35 7.27
CA GLN A 46 12.76 9.86 6.31
C GLN A 46 12.88 9.23 4.92
N LYS A 47 14.10 8.84 4.50
CA LYS A 47 14.33 8.25 3.19
C LYS A 47 13.79 6.81 3.15
N GLU A 48 14.05 6.03 4.18
CA GLU A 48 13.52 4.69 4.35
C GLU A 48 11.99 4.73 4.48
N LEU A 49 11.43 5.69 5.21
CA LEU A 49 9.98 5.88 5.32
C LEU A 49 9.37 6.19 3.95
N ASP A 50 9.99 7.08 3.16
CA ASP A 50 9.54 7.37 1.79
C ASP A 50 9.62 6.12 0.89
N GLU A 51 10.70 5.35 0.97
CA GLU A 51 10.83 4.08 0.23
C GLU A 51 9.72 3.10 0.63
N VAL A 52 9.36 3.03 1.91
CA VAL A 52 8.24 2.20 2.39
C VAL A 52 6.90 2.71 1.86
N LEU A 53 6.59 3.98 2.08
CA LEU A 53 5.29 4.57 1.70
C LEU A 53 5.03 4.54 0.20
N TYR A 54 6.06 4.75 -0.62
CA TYR A 54 5.92 4.76 -2.08
C TYR A 54 6.26 3.41 -2.72
N GLY A 55 6.88 2.48 -1.99
CA GLY A 55 7.28 1.15 -2.50
C GLY A 55 6.44 -0.02 -2.02
N TYR A 56 5.74 0.10 -0.89
CA TYR A 56 4.93 -0.98 -0.29
C TYR A 56 3.45 -0.63 -0.15
N GLY A 57 3.00 0.49 -0.71
CA GLY A 57 1.62 0.93 -0.59
C GLY A 57 0.57 -0.04 -1.13
N PHE A 58 0.93 -0.90 -2.10
CA PHE A 58 -0.03 -1.69 -2.88
C PHE A 58 -1.10 -0.82 -3.58
N SER A 59 -1.80 -1.37 -4.57
CA SER A 59 -2.88 -0.66 -5.30
C SER A 59 -2.46 0.69 -5.94
N TYR A 60 -1.42 0.66 -6.77
CA TYR A 60 -0.93 1.82 -7.51
C TYR A 60 -1.89 2.26 -8.62
N VAL A 61 -2.18 3.57 -8.69
CA VAL A 61 -2.85 4.19 -9.83
C VAL A 61 -2.05 5.38 -10.33
N HIS A 62 -1.92 5.51 -11.65
CA HIS A 62 -1.24 6.63 -12.27
C HIS A 62 -1.83 6.92 -13.66
N LYS A 63 -1.61 8.15 -14.16
CA LYS A 63 -1.95 8.49 -15.54
C LYS A 63 -1.10 7.68 -16.51
N ARG A 64 -1.72 7.08 -17.52
CA ARG A 64 -1.03 6.32 -18.58
C ARG A 64 0.09 7.13 -19.23
N GLY A 65 -0.17 8.39 -19.59
CA GLY A 65 0.80 9.25 -20.27
C GLY A 65 2.08 9.46 -19.47
N ILE A 66 1.98 9.51 -18.13
CA ILE A 66 3.13 9.68 -17.25
C ILE A 66 4.02 8.44 -17.26
N ALA A 67 3.46 7.23 -17.16
CA ALA A 67 4.24 6.00 -17.21
C ALA A 67 4.86 5.71 -18.59
N LEU A 68 4.36 6.33 -19.66
CA LEU A 68 5.00 6.26 -20.98
C LEU A 68 6.20 7.22 -21.11
N ILE A 69 6.20 8.32 -20.37
CA ILE A 69 7.30 9.30 -20.38
C ILE A 69 8.38 8.90 -19.37
N PHE A 70 7.97 8.43 -18.19
CA PHE A 70 8.83 7.98 -17.11
C PHE A 70 8.47 6.52 -16.81
N PRO A 71 9.03 5.55 -17.55
CA PRO A 71 8.73 4.15 -17.30
C PRO A 71 9.30 3.69 -15.95
N TYR A 72 8.74 2.59 -15.44
CA TYR A 72 9.34 1.84 -14.34
C TYR A 72 10.79 1.46 -14.70
N PRO A 73 11.72 1.53 -13.73
CA PRO A 73 13.07 1.08 -13.98
C PRO A 73 13.13 -0.44 -14.17
N ASP A 74 14.06 -0.89 -14.99
CA ASP A 74 14.37 -2.31 -15.17
C ASP A 74 15.25 -2.78 -14.00
N VAL A 75 14.60 -3.23 -12.93
CA VAL A 75 15.25 -3.74 -11.70
C VAL A 75 14.59 -5.05 -11.27
N GLU A 76 15.33 -5.88 -10.55
CA GLU A 76 14.84 -7.19 -10.12
C GLU A 76 13.81 -7.12 -8.98
N PHE A 77 13.83 -6.05 -8.17
CA PHE A 77 13.00 -5.91 -6.98
C PHE A 77 12.75 -4.44 -6.62
N ALA A 78 11.58 -4.18 -6.04
CA ALA A 78 11.18 -2.89 -5.48
C ALA A 78 11.24 -1.72 -6.50
N GLU A 79 10.71 -1.93 -7.70
CA GLU A 79 10.62 -0.94 -8.78
C GLU A 79 9.62 0.20 -8.49
N ASP A 80 8.64 -0.04 -7.63
CA ASP A 80 7.54 0.89 -7.32
C ASP A 80 8.02 2.19 -6.67
N ALA A 81 8.88 2.09 -5.64
CA ALA A 81 9.43 3.26 -4.95
C ALA A 81 10.26 4.14 -5.90
N PRO A 82 11.26 3.60 -6.64
CA PRO A 82 11.97 4.35 -7.66
C PRO A 82 11.06 5.05 -8.68
N PHE A 83 9.99 4.38 -9.13
CA PHE A 83 9.03 4.97 -10.05
C PHE A 83 8.28 6.15 -9.43
N LEU A 84 7.62 5.96 -8.28
CA LEU A 84 6.82 7.03 -7.66
C LEU A 84 7.66 8.18 -7.13
N LEU A 85 8.82 7.91 -6.51
CA LEU A 85 9.73 8.94 -6.02
C LEU A 85 10.31 9.76 -7.18
N ARG A 86 10.60 9.11 -8.32
CA ARG A 86 11.02 9.84 -9.53
C ARG A 86 9.91 10.75 -10.05
N LEU A 87 8.66 10.30 -10.06
CA LEU A 87 7.52 11.15 -10.45
C LEU A 87 7.36 12.35 -9.53
N LYS A 88 7.54 12.15 -8.22
CA LYS A 88 7.47 13.19 -7.20
C LYS A 88 8.57 14.24 -7.40
N GLU A 89 9.79 13.79 -7.71
CA GLU A 89 10.93 14.66 -8.03
C GLU A 89 10.69 15.52 -9.28
N VAL A 90 10.15 14.95 -10.37
CA VAL A 90 10.04 15.66 -11.66
C VAL A 90 8.74 16.45 -11.84
N LEU A 91 7.65 16.03 -11.18
CA LEU A 91 6.34 16.66 -11.32
C LEU A 91 6.00 17.56 -10.13
N GLY A 92 6.67 17.37 -9.00
CA GLY A 92 6.43 18.07 -7.74
C GLY A 92 5.78 17.18 -6.68
N GLU A 93 6.08 17.50 -5.42
CA GLU A 93 5.56 16.87 -4.21
C GLU A 93 4.03 16.75 -4.19
N ASP A 94 3.32 17.72 -4.78
CA ASP A 94 1.86 17.80 -4.82
C ASP A 94 1.23 16.94 -5.93
N LYS A 95 2.02 16.25 -6.75
CA LYS A 95 1.54 15.42 -7.87
C LYS A 95 1.53 13.93 -7.60
N VAL A 96 2.21 13.46 -6.56
CA VAL A 96 2.21 12.07 -6.14
C VAL A 96 1.63 12.00 -4.73
N GLY A 97 0.47 11.36 -4.62
CA GLY A 97 -0.26 11.29 -3.36
C GLY A 97 -0.11 9.95 -2.67
N LEU A 98 -0.39 9.97 -1.38
CA LEU A 98 -0.68 8.82 -0.56
C LEU A 98 -2.14 8.84 -0.10
N LYS A 99 -2.70 7.67 0.19
CA LYS A 99 -4.02 7.50 0.80
C LYS A 99 -3.97 6.40 1.87
N ARG A 100 -4.42 6.70 3.08
CA ARG A 100 -4.61 5.64 4.09
C ARG A 100 -5.79 4.76 3.70
N ASP A 101 -5.61 3.45 3.79
CA ASP A 101 -6.69 2.48 3.60
C ASP A 101 -7.46 2.27 4.90
N THR A 102 -8.53 3.04 5.11
CA THR A 102 -9.38 2.92 6.30
C THR A 102 -10.66 2.13 6.05
N THR A 103 -10.90 1.72 4.80
CA THR A 103 -12.14 1.08 4.35
C THR A 103 -11.91 -0.34 3.84
N GLY A 104 -10.67 -0.82 3.85
CA GLY A 104 -10.30 -2.14 3.36
C GLY A 104 -10.44 -2.25 1.86
N ILE A 105 -9.83 -1.30 1.13
CA ILE A 105 -9.71 -1.31 -0.33
C ILE A 105 -8.89 -2.52 -0.78
N CYS A 106 -7.85 -2.85 -0.03
CA CYS A 106 -6.93 -3.95 -0.31
C CYS A 106 -6.70 -4.81 0.94
N MET A 107 -6.51 -6.12 0.72
CA MET A 107 -6.00 -7.06 1.72
C MET A 107 -4.83 -7.81 1.11
N HIS A 108 -3.65 -7.65 1.70
CA HIS A 108 -2.47 -8.39 1.32
C HIS A 108 -2.46 -9.76 2.01
N ILE A 109 -2.40 -10.84 1.24
CA ILE A 109 -2.31 -12.20 1.79
C ILE A 109 -0.83 -12.56 1.92
N VAL A 110 -0.38 -12.64 3.17
CA VAL A 110 1.04 -12.78 3.51
C VAL A 110 1.37 -14.24 3.74
N HIS A 111 2.23 -14.79 2.88
CA HIS A 111 2.73 -16.15 3.00
C HIS A 111 4.15 -16.16 3.59
N ARG A 112 4.55 -17.33 4.13
CA ARG A 112 5.90 -17.52 4.73
C ARG A 112 7.06 -17.16 3.81
N ALA A 113 6.89 -17.37 2.51
CA ALA A 113 7.91 -17.15 1.50
C ALA A 113 7.87 -15.74 0.86
N ASN A 114 7.00 -14.83 1.34
CA ASN A 114 6.99 -13.46 0.84
C ASN A 114 8.30 -12.76 1.21
N SER A 115 8.71 -11.79 0.38
CA SER A 115 10.00 -11.08 0.49
C SER A 115 10.20 -10.36 1.83
N THR A 116 9.11 -9.99 2.51
CA THR A 116 9.09 -9.38 3.84
C THR A 116 9.12 -10.39 4.99
N GLY A 117 8.84 -11.67 4.71
CA GLY A 117 8.72 -12.73 5.70
C GLY A 117 7.58 -12.51 6.70
N VAL A 118 7.29 -13.53 7.52
CA VAL A 118 6.25 -13.46 8.59
C VAL A 118 6.77 -12.78 9.86
N ASP A 119 8.09 -12.76 10.01
CA ASP A 119 8.81 -12.19 11.16
C ASP A 119 9.32 -10.76 10.87
N GLY A 120 9.29 -10.32 9.61
CA GLY A 120 9.74 -9.00 9.17
C GLY A 120 8.62 -8.00 8.87
N GLU A 121 7.34 -8.41 8.95
CA GLU A 121 6.24 -7.47 8.82
C GLU A 121 5.99 -6.74 10.13
N SER A 122 6.30 -5.44 10.12
CA SER A 122 5.85 -4.50 11.14
C SER A 122 4.33 -4.33 11.01
N ILE A 123 3.60 -4.94 11.95
CA ILE A 123 2.17 -4.70 12.12
C ILE A 123 1.97 -3.58 13.13
N SER A 124 1.13 -2.61 12.82
CA SER A 124 0.79 -1.56 13.78
C SER A 124 -0.21 -2.10 14.82
N ARG A 125 -1.17 -2.92 14.37
CA ARG A 125 -2.15 -3.57 15.25
C ARG A 125 -2.82 -4.79 14.60
N GLU A 126 -3.38 -5.66 15.42
CA GLU A 126 -4.35 -6.67 14.97
C GLU A 126 -5.71 -6.02 14.67
N VAL A 127 -6.49 -6.65 13.80
CA VAL A 127 -7.79 -6.15 13.33
C VAL A 127 -8.90 -7.01 13.92
N GLU A 128 -9.81 -6.39 14.66
CA GLU A 128 -10.91 -7.09 15.32
C GLU A 128 -11.95 -7.58 14.30
N GLN A 129 -12.66 -8.66 14.65
CA GLN A 129 -13.68 -9.26 13.78
C GLN A 129 -14.75 -8.27 13.30
N ALA A 130 -15.16 -7.33 14.16
CA ALA A 130 -16.16 -6.34 13.81
C ALA A 130 -15.67 -5.40 12.70
N GLU A 131 -14.40 -5.00 12.75
CA GLU A 131 -13.75 -4.20 11.72
C GLU A 131 -13.55 -5.01 10.43
N LEU A 132 -13.09 -6.26 10.54
CA LEU A 132 -12.92 -7.17 9.41
C LEU A 132 -14.21 -7.33 8.59
N ASN A 133 -15.33 -7.50 9.27
CA ASN A 133 -16.63 -7.65 8.62
C ASN A 133 -17.11 -6.36 7.93
N ALA A 134 -16.55 -5.21 8.28
CA ALA A 134 -16.88 -3.91 7.71
C ALA A 134 -15.98 -3.50 6.53
N LEU A 135 -14.89 -4.23 6.28
CA LEU A 135 -13.96 -3.94 5.18
C LEU A 135 -14.64 -4.13 3.80
N SER A 136 -14.25 -3.33 2.82
CA SER A 136 -14.80 -3.42 1.45
C SER A 136 -14.49 -4.78 0.81
N VAL A 137 -13.28 -5.28 1.06
CA VAL A 137 -12.85 -6.64 0.67
C VAL A 137 -13.65 -7.74 1.36
N ALA A 138 -14.32 -7.46 2.49
CA ALA A 138 -15.08 -8.46 3.24
C ALA A 138 -16.13 -9.15 2.37
N SER A 139 -16.80 -8.38 1.50
CA SER A 139 -17.85 -8.89 0.62
C SER A 139 -17.34 -9.82 -0.51
N LEU A 140 -16.03 -9.93 -0.72
CA LEU A 140 -15.47 -10.70 -1.82
C LEU A 140 -15.45 -12.21 -1.50
N PRO A 141 -15.93 -13.09 -2.42
CA PRO A 141 -15.97 -14.53 -2.17
C PRO A 141 -14.62 -15.16 -1.84
N VAL A 142 -13.52 -14.62 -2.38
CA VAL A 142 -12.16 -15.09 -2.07
C VAL A 142 -11.79 -14.78 -0.62
N PHE A 143 -12.22 -13.63 -0.11
CA PHE A 143 -11.87 -13.18 1.24
C PHE A 143 -12.70 -13.88 2.31
N GLN A 144 -13.93 -14.26 2.00
CA GLN A 144 -14.79 -15.07 2.87
C GLN A 144 -14.20 -16.46 3.22
N GLN A 145 -13.14 -16.90 2.55
CA GLN A 145 -12.41 -18.13 2.90
C GLN A 145 -11.41 -17.92 4.06
N PHE A 146 -11.13 -16.66 4.41
CA PHE A 146 -10.17 -16.25 5.44
C PHE A 146 -10.85 -15.61 6.66
N LEU A 147 -12.18 -15.48 6.63
CA LEU A 147 -13.05 -15.10 7.76
C LEU A 147 -13.60 -16.36 8.45
#